data_AF-A0A136KQQ6-F1
#
_entry.id   AF-A0A136KQQ6-F1
#
_cell.length_a   1.000
_cell.length_b   1.000
_cell.length_c   1.000
_cell.angle_alpha   90.00
_cell.angle_beta   90.00
_cell.angle_gamma   90.00
#
_symmetry.space_group_name_H-M   'P 1'
#
loop_
_entity.id
_entity.type
_entity.pdbx_description
1 polymer ?
#
loop_
_entity_poly.entity_id
_entity_poly.type
_entity_poly.pdbx_seq_one_letter_code
_entity_poly.pdbx_strand_id
1 'polypeptide(L)'
;MKKPPPHTLVPWLIGLILLSALTWLAPRIRSSIGMDAMDDPTSDDAPIGTEVKLAQEDVFGRNPSLHKPLLLIYAGTCSGCSLQAIDAESLRSDRFEQVALLFLASENQVRESFEGYRGPILLFADPMGRLVGRLGAMTAPRFYVLRSERLSNIWKRTDEWPVEWVTMESLRK
;
A
#
# COMPACT_ATOMS: atom_id res chain seq x y z
N MET A 1 15.63 50.87 -27.65
CA MET A 1 14.25 50.79 -28.21
C MET A 1 14.33 50.23 -29.63
N LYS A 2 13.85 49.00 -29.85
CA LYS A 2 13.85 48.34 -31.18
C LYS A 2 12.40 48.17 -31.63
N LYS A 3 12.07 48.70 -32.81
CA LYS A 3 10.76 48.52 -33.48
C LYS A 3 10.62 47.08 -33.98
N PRO A 4 9.48 46.39 -33.77
CA PRO A 4 9.18 45.12 -34.42
C PRO A 4 8.69 45.34 -35.87
N PRO A 5 9.04 44.45 -36.82
CA PRO A 5 8.43 44.44 -38.14
C PRO A 5 7.06 43.73 -38.14
N PRO A 6 6.18 44.04 -39.10
CA PRO A 6 4.79 43.67 -39.05
C PRO A 6 4.39 42.60 -40.10
N HIS A 7 3.25 41.96 -39.83
CA HIS A 7 2.41 41.16 -40.74
C HIS A 7 2.89 39.75 -41.12
N THR A 8 2.23 38.75 -40.55
CA THR A 8 1.70 37.64 -41.36
C THR A 8 0.37 37.20 -40.79
N LEU A 9 -0.66 37.40 -41.62
CA LEU A 9 -2.05 37.06 -41.38
C LEU A 9 -2.25 35.54 -41.39
N VAL A 10 -3.08 35.12 -40.45
CA VAL A 10 -3.78 33.82 -40.41
C VAL A 10 -4.53 33.60 -41.73
N PRO A 11 -4.48 32.38 -42.28
CA PRO A 11 -5.73 31.64 -42.49
C PRO A 11 -5.59 30.17 -42.09
N TRP A 12 -6.66 29.39 -42.25
CA TRP A 12 -6.85 27.98 -41.90
C TRP A 12 -7.60 27.73 -40.58
N LEU A 13 -8.80 28.33 -40.50
CA LEU A 13 -9.99 27.51 -40.27
C LEU A 13 -10.07 26.45 -41.37
N ILE A 14 -10.19 25.18 -41.00
CA ILE A 14 -10.91 24.06 -41.65
C ILE A 14 -10.25 22.78 -41.13
N GLY A 15 -10.94 22.10 -40.22
CA GLY A 15 -10.50 20.83 -39.64
C GLY A 15 -11.48 20.29 -38.60
N LEU A 16 -12.77 20.59 -38.78
CA LEU A 16 -13.87 19.95 -38.08
C LEU A 16 -14.50 18.98 -39.10
N ILE A 17 -14.89 17.80 -38.63
CA ILE A 17 -15.59 16.69 -39.34
C ILE A 17 -14.65 15.54 -39.76
N LEU A 18 -14.57 14.51 -38.90
CA LEU A 18 -14.62 13.06 -39.21
C LEU A 18 -13.84 12.22 -38.18
N LEU A 19 -14.48 11.83 -37.07
CA LEU A 19 -14.19 10.57 -36.36
C LEU A 19 -15.29 10.27 -35.33
N SER A 20 -16.53 10.23 -35.81
CA SER A 20 -17.70 9.72 -35.10
C SER A 20 -18.22 8.50 -35.85
N ALA A 21 -17.52 7.36 -35.70
CA ALA A 21 -18.00 6.04 -36.13
C ALA A 21 -17.06 4.93 -35.60
N LEU A 22 -17.08 4.67 -34.29
CA LEU A 22 -16.58 3.40 -33.72
C LEU A 22 -17.25 3.10 -32.37
N THR A 23 -18.53 3.45 -32.27
CA THR A 23 -19.44 2.71 -31.42
C THR A 23 -20.09 1.66 -32.31
N TRP A 24 -19.88 0.39 -32.00
CA TRP A 24 -20.81 -0.75 -32.12
C TRP A 24 -19.99 -2.05 -32.23
N LEU A 25 -20.38 -3.03 -31.40
CA LEU A 25 -19.95 -4.44 -31.33
C LEU A 25 -18.70 -4.76 -30.50
N ALA A 26 -18.91 -4.91 -29.18
CA ALA A 26 -18.31 -6.03 -28.45
C ALA A 26 -19.33 -6.56 -27.40
N PRO A 27 -19.39 -7.89 -27.21
CA PRO A 27 -20.58 -8.57 -26.72
C PRO A 27 -20.75 -8.52 -25.20
N ARG A 28 -22.03 -8.58 -24.83
CA ARG A 28 -22.57 -8.82 -23.49
C ARG A 28 -22.12 -10.20 -22.99
N ILE A 29 -20.91 -10.31 -22.43
CA ILE A 29 -20.50 -11.50 -21.68
C ILE A 29 -21.01 -11.34 -20.25
N ARG A 30 -22.22 -11.85 -20.04
CA ARG A 30 -22.72 -12.23 -18.73
C ARG A 30 -21.96 -13.48 -18.31
N SER A 31 -20.82 -13.31 -17.65
CA SER A 31 -20.16 -14.42 -16.97
C SER A 31 -20.76 -14.53 -15.57
N SER A 32 -21.78 -15.36 -15.45
CA SER A 32 -22.16 -15.97 -14.17
C SER A 32 -21.07 -17.01 -13.83
N ILE A 33 -19.93 -16.54 -13.34
CA ILE A 33 -19.01 -17.40 -12.61
C ILE A 33 -19.34 -17.18 -11.15
N GLY A 34 -20.02 -18.16 -10.56
CA GLY A 34 -19.90 -18.38 -9.13
C GLY A 34 -18.42 -18.56 -8.85
N MET A 35 -17.79 -17.54 -8.31
CA MET A 35 -16.55 -17.69 -7.58
C MET A 35 -16.95 -18.17 -6.20
N ASP A 36 -17.29 -19.46 -6.10
CA ASP A 36 -17.06 -20.17 -4.86
C ASP A 36 -15.63 -19.84 -4.47
N ALA A 37 -15.45 -19.36 -3.24
CA ALA A 37 -14.15 -19.06 -2.64
C ALA A 37 -13.26 -20.29 -2.83
N MET A 38 -12.46 -20.26 -3.89
CA MET A 38 -11.45 -21.26 -4.14
C MET A 38 -10.34 -20.88 -3.18
N ASP A 39 -10.40 -21.47 -1.99
CA ASP A 39 -9.34 -21.42 -0.98
C ASP A 39 -8.02 -21.68 -1.70
N ASP A 40 -7.23 -20.64 -1.90
CA ASP A 40 -5.90 -20.71 -2.50
C ASP A 40 -5.03 -21.57 -1.56
N PRO A 41 -4.77 -22.84 -1.90
CA PRO A 41 -4.09 -23.76 -1.00
C PRO A 41 -2.58 -23.48 -0.94
N THR A 42 -2.10 -22.40 -1.58
CA THR A 42 -0.68 -22.00 -1.63
C THR A 42 -0.35 -20.79 -0.77
N SER A 43 -1.30 -20.35 0.05
CA SER A 43 -1.08 -19.24 0.96
C SER A 43 -0.23 -19.66 2.16
N ASP A 44 1.08 -19.42 2.11
CA ASP A 44 1.99 -19.51 3.28
C ASP A 44 1.64 -18.50 4.40
N ASP A 45 0.57 -17.72 4.24
CA ASP A 45 0.09 -16.74 5.20
C ASP A 45 -0.34 -17.43 6.52
N ALA A 46 -0.06 -16.76 7.63
CA ALA A 46 -0.54 -17.21 8.93
C ALA A 46 -2.08 -17.28 8.97
N PRO A 47 -2.68 -18.29 9.62
CA PRO A 47 -4.13 -18.31 9.84
C PRO A 47 -4.62 -17.07 10.60
N ILE A 48 -5.82 -16.58 10.27
CA ILE A 48 -6.50 -15.56 11.08
C ILE A 48 -6.63 -16.06 12.53
N GLY A 49 -6.42 -15.17 13.49
CA GLY A 49 -6.38 -15.47 14.92
C GLY A 49 -5.00 -15.90 15.42
N THR A 50 -4.00 -16.04 14.54
CA THR A 50 -2.60 -16.29 14.94
C THR A 50 -2.10 -15.20 15.87
N GLU A 51 -1.42 -15.60 16.95
CA GLU A 51 -0.78 -14.69 17.89
C GLU A 51 0.54 -14.14 17.33
N VAL A 52 0.59 -12.83 17.22
CA VAL A 52 1.69 -12.05 16.66
C VAL A 52 2.33 -11.27 17.81
N LYS A 53 3.40 -11.85 18.35
CA LYS A 53 4.20 -11.23 19.42
C LYS A 53 5.11 -10.17 18.82
N LEU A 54 4.62 -8.95 18.72
CA LEU A 54 5.45 -7.79 18.42
C LEU A 54 6.33 -7.46 19.63
N ALA A 55 7.45 -6.77 19.39
CA ALA A 55 8.16 -6.13 20.47
C ALA A 55 7.24 -5.10 21.15
N GLN A 56 7.41 -4.91 22.46
CA GLN A 56 6.62 -3.94 23.23
C GLN A 56 6.88 -2.50 22.79
N GLU A 57 8.04 -2.25 22.18
CA GLU A 57 8.46 -0.95 21.68
C GLU A 57 9.01 -1.10 20.27
N ASP A 58 8.87 -0.04 19.49
CA ASP A 58 9.50 0.11 18.20
C ASP A 58 10.99 0.48 18.36
N VAL A 59 11.76 0.54 17.27
CA VAL A 59 13.22 0.80 17.32
C VAL A 59 13.61 2.16 17.92
N PHE A 60 12.62 3.05 18.11
CA PHE A 60 12.75 4.38 18.71
C PHE A 60 12.10 4.47 20.10
N GLY A 61 11.69 3.35 20.71
CA GLY A 61 11.12 3.30 22.06
C GLY A 61 9.63 3.65 22.15
N ARG A 62 8.89 3.62 21.04
CA ARG A 62 7.46 3.95 21.01
C ARG A 62 6.62 2.69 21.10
N ASN A 63 5.61 2.71 21.96
CA ASN A 63 4.76 1.54 22.22
C ASN A 63 3.51 1.54 21.32
N PRO A 64 3.20 0.43 20.61
CA PRO A 64 1.92 0.27 19.92
C PRO A 64 0.77 0.11 20.94
N SER A 65 -0.24 0.97 20.86
CA SER A 65 -1.49 0.76 21.61
C SER A 65 -2.28 -0.42 21.02
N LEU A 66 -2.17 -1.58 21.65
CA LEU A 66 -2.82 -2.81 21.19
C LEU A 66 -4.35 -2.81 21.39
N HIS A 67 -4.90 -1.81 22.07
CA HIS A 67 -6.34 -1.59 22.20
C HIS A 67 -6.99 -1.12 20.90
N LYS A 68 -6.19 -0.60 19.97
CA LYS A 68 -6.65 -0.11 18.68
C LYS A 68 -6.10 -0.99 17.57
N PRO A 69 -6.80 -1.12 16.43
CA PRO A 69 -6.29 -1.87 15.29
C PRO A 69 -4.96 -1.28 14.83
N LEU A 70 -3.94 -2.12 14.75
CA LEU A 70 -2.63 -1.79 14.21
C LEU A 70 -2.52 -2.37 12.81
N LEU A 71 -2.23 -1.52 11.82
CA LEU A 71 -1.85 -1.97 10.49
C LEU A 71 -0.35 -2.25 10.48
N LEU A 72 0.03 -3.53 10.42
CA LEU A 72 1.41 -3.97 10.28
C LEU A 72 1.70 -4.26 8.81
N ILE A 73 2.76 -3.66 8.27
CA ILE A 73 3.14 -3.76 6.86
C ILE A 73 4.55 -4.34 6.79
N TYR A 74 4.72 -5.45 6.06
CA TYR A 74 6.06 -5.94 5.77
C TYR A 74 6.72 -5.05 4.72
N ALA A 75 7.81 -4.40 5.12
CA ALA A 75 8.54 -3.41 4.33
C ALA A 75 9.85 -3.96 3.75
N GLY A 76 10.04 -5.27 3.69
CA GLY A 76 11.19 -5.88 3.01
C GLY A 76 12.52 -5.73 3.74
N THR A 77 13.61 -5.89 2.98
CA THR A 77 15.01 -5.80 3.44
C THR A 77 15.61 -4.41 3.26
N CYS A 78 15.04 -3.56 2.39
CA CYS A 78 15.51 -2.19 2.18
C CYS A 78 14.69 -1.20 3.02
N SER A 79 15.21 -0.86 4.19
CA SER A 79 14.62 0.12 5.12
C SER A 79 14.32 1.48 4.48
N GLY A 80 15.24 2.01 3.65
CA GLY A 80 15.08 3.31 3.00
C GLY A 80 14.15 3.33 1.77
N CYS A 81 14.06 2.21 1.02
CA CYS A 81 13.26 2.14 -0.21
C CYS A 81 11.76 2.09 0.08
N SER A 82 11.38 1.46 1.20
CA SER A 82 9.99 1.08 1.46
C SER A 82 9.12 2.22 1.96
N LEU A 83 9.69 3.25 2.59
CA LEU A 83 8.96 4.48 2.94
C LEU A 83 8.52 5.25 1.70
N GLN A 84 9.35 5.26 0.64
CA GLN A 84 9.00 5.94 -0.60
C GLN A 84 7.98 5.15 -1.42
N ALA A 85 7.98 3.82 -1.27
CA ALA A 85 7.04 2.94 -1.95
C ALA A 85 5.69 2.82 -1.23
N ILE A 86 5.66 3.05 0.08
CA ILE A 86 4.47 2.93 0.93
C ILE A 86 4.22 4.28 1.59
N ASP A 87 3.21 5.00 1.12
CA ASP A 87 2.71 6.20 1.78
C ASP A 87 1.95 5.83 3.07
N ALA A 88 2.70 5.42 4.09
CA ALA A 88 2.14 4.95 5.35
C ALA A 88 1.48 6.08 6.18
N GLU A 89 1.76 7.34 5.87
CA GLU A 89 1.09 8.48 6.51
C GLU A 89 -0.34 8.64 6.00
N SER A 90 -0.58 8.46 4.70
CA SER A 90 -1.96 8.46 4.18
C SER A 90 -2.81 7.30 4.72
N LEU A 91 -2.18 6.20 5.16
CA LEU A 91 -2.89 5.08 5.80
C LEU A 91 -3.37 5.40 7.22
N ARG A 92 -2.79 6.40 7.88
CA ARG A 92 -3.19 6.82 9.23
C ARG A 92 -4.50 7.62 9.26
N SER A 93 -4.94 8.20 8.14
CA SER A 93 -5.85 9.35 8.21
C SER A 93 -7.33 9.03 8.39
N ASP A 94 -7.80 7.79 8.21
CA ASP A 94 -9.25 7.51 8.34
C ASP A 94 -9.64 6.21 9.07
N ARG A 95 -8.76 5.20 9.20
CA ARG A 95 -9.19 3.87 9.68
C ARG A 95 -8.20 3.08 10.54
N PHE A 96 -6.90 3.36 10.43
CA PHE A 96 -5.88 2.78 11.29
C PHE A 96 -5.19 3.90 12.04
N GLU A 97 -5.51 4.05 13.32
CA GLU A 97 -4.85 5.06 14.16
C GLU A 97 -3.34 4.81 14.31
N GLN A 98 -2.92 3.58 14.05
CA GLN A 98 -1.54 3.15 14.15
C GLN A 98 -1.16 2.31 12.93
N VAL A 99 -0.01 2.66 12.37
CA VAL A 99 0.64 1.95 11.28
C VAL A 99 2.04 1.60 11.74
N ALA A 100 2.45 0.37 11.45
CA ALA A 100 3.76 -0.16 11.76
C ALA A 100 4.40 -0.73 10.49
N LEU A 101 5.68 -0.43 10.29
CA LEU A 101 6.51 -1.08 9.27
C LEU A 101 7.39 -2.12 9.94
N LEU A 102 7.42 -3.32 9.37
CA LEU A 102 8.28 -4.42 9.79
C LEU A 102 9.39 -4.63 8.76
N PHE A 103 10.64 -4.56 9.20
CA PHE A 103 11.81 -4.72 8.36
C PHE A 103 12.56 -6.01 8.66
N LEU A 104 12.97 -6.72 7.62
CA LEU A 104 13.92 -7.83 7.71
C LEU A 104 15.36 -7.26 7.82
N ALA A 105 15.63 -6.57 8.93
CA ALA A 105 16.88 -5.86 9.20
C ALA A 105 17.13 -5.80 10.73
N SER A 106 18.34 -5.43 11.13
CA SER A 106 18.66 -5.15 12.55
C SER A 106 18.11 -3.80 13.01
N GLU A 107 17.91 -3.64 14.32
CA GLU A 107 17.48 -2.36 14.90
C GLU A 107 18.40 -1.19 14.54
N ASN A 108 19.72 -1.42 14.55
CA ASN A 108 20.70 -0.39 14.19
C ASN A 108 20.53 0.05 12.74
N GLN A 109 20.37 -0.89 11.80
CA GLN A 109 20.15 -0.56 10.38
C GLN A 109 18.86 0.22 10.16
N VAL A 110 17.78 -0.15 10.85
CA VAL A 110 16.51 0.61 10.79
C VAL A 110 16.71 2.01 11.39
N ARG A 111 17.38 2.13 12.53
CA ARG A 111 17.63 3.42 13.17
C ARG A 111 18.48 4.35 12.29
N GLU A 112 19.55 3.85 11.69
CA GLU A 112 20.42 4.59 10.77
C GLU A 112 19.67 5.03 9.51
N SER A 113 18.87 4.14 8.92
CA SER A 113 18.09 4.44 7.71
C SER A 113 16.98 5.47 7.94
N PHE A 114 16.53 5.59 9.18
CA PHE A 114 15.48 6.50 9.62
C PHE A 114 16.03 7.57 10.58
N GLU A 115 17.32 7.90 10.46
CA GLU A 115 17.91 8.96 11.28
C GLU A 115 17.14 10.27 11.06
N GLY A 116 16.73 10.91 12.15
CA GLY A 116 15.94 12.15 12.10
C GLY A 116 14.44 11.94 11.82
N TYR A 117 13.96 10.72 11.56
CA TYR A 117 12.54 10.47 11.43
C TYR A 117 11.82 10.75 12.77
N ARG A 118 10.74 11.55 12.70
CA ARG A 118 9.87 11.91 13.83
C ARG A 118 8.39 11.66 13.52
N GLY A 119 8.12 11.02 12.37
CA GLY A 119 6.77 10.76 11.94
C GLY A 119 6.07 9.71 12.80
N PRO A 120 4.75 9.57 12.66
CA PRO A 120 3.92 8.85 13.60
C PRO A 120 3.81 7.34 13.32
N ILE A 121 4.51 6.83 12.30
CA ILE A 121 4.59 5.41 11.94
C ILE A 121 5.58 4.70 12.87
N LEU A 122 5.20 3.55 13.41
CA LEU A 122 6.04 2.68 14.23
C LEU A 122 6.96 1.84 13.36
N LEU A 123 8.18 1.59 13.82
CA LEU A 123 9.21 0.90 13.02
C LEU A 123 9.75 -0.29 13.81
N PHE A 124 9.55 -1.50 13.30
CA PHE A 124 9.98 -2.75 13.93
C PHE A 124 11.06 -3.45 13.11
N ALA A 125 12.03 -4.03 13.80
CA ALA A 125 13.10 -4.84 13.22
C ALA A 125 12.86 -6.33 13.51
N ASP A 126 13.04 -7.17 12.50
CA ASP A 126 13.03 -8.63 12.62
C ASP A 126 14.28 -9.21 11.94
N PRO A 127 15.47 -9.07 12.55
CA PRO A 127 16.74 -9.43 11.91
C PRO A 127 16.84 -10.91 11.55
N MET A 128 16.10 -11.76 12.25
CA MET A 128 16.12 -13.22 12.08
C MET A 128 14.94 -13.72 11.21
N GLY A 129 14.08 -12.83 10.71
CA GLY A 129 12.91 -13.20 9.92
C GLY A 129 11.91 -14.10 10.65
N ARG A 130 11.92 -14.10 11.99
CA ARG A 130 11.04 -14.99 12.78
C ARG A 130 9.59 -14.57 12.68
N LEU A 131 9.35 -13.27 12.73
CA LEU A 131 8.03 -12.69 12.62
C LEU A 131 7.55 -12.72 11.17
N VAL A 132 8.41 -12.29 10.23
CA VAL A 132 8.12 -12.32 8.79
C VAL A 132 7.81 -13.75 8.32
N GLY A 133 8.61 -14.73 8.74
CA GLY A 133 8.39 -16.14 8.43
C GLY A 133 7.11 -16.69 9.04
N ARG A 134 6.80 -16.33 10.29
CA ARG A 134 5.53 -16.73 10.93
C ARG A 134 4.32 -16.17 10.18
N LEU A 135 4.43 -14.96 9.64
CA LEU A 135 3.34 -14.27 8.95
C LEU A 135 3.19 -14.66 7.48
N GLY A 136 4.11 -15.45 6.92
CA GLY A 136 4.11 -15.80 5.49
C GLY A 136 4.56 -14.66 4.56
N ALA A 137 5.20 -13.62 5.08
CA ALA A 137 5.57 -12.42 4.32
C ALA A 137 6.91 -12.52 3.56
N MET A 138 7.61 -13.66 3.63
CA MET A 138 8.97 -13.79 3.08
C MET A 138 9.04 -13.58 1.56
N THR A 139 7.98 -13.95 0.84
CA THR A 139 7.98 -14.02 -0.63
C THR A 139 7.29 -12.85 -1.31
N ALA A 140 6.47 -12.08 -0.58
CA ALA A 140 5.72 -10.96 -1.13
C ALA A 140 5.32 -9.96 -0.04
N PRO A 141 5.14 -8.66 -0.39
CA PRO A 141 4.58 -7.68 0.52
C PRO A 141 3.20 -8.12 1.05
N ARG A 142 2.97 -7.87 2.34
CA ARG A 142 1.75 -8.22 3.04
C ARG A 142 1.36 -7.12 4.01
N PHE A 143 0.06 -6.94 4.16
CA PHE A 143 -0.56 -6.02 5.12
C PHE A 143 -1.38 -6.84 6.10
N TYR A 144 -1.22 -6.57 7.39
CA TYR A 144 -1.84 -7.33 8.46
C TYR A 144 -2.57 -6.38 9.40
N VAL A 145 -3.80 -6.73 9.80
CA VAL A 145 -4.45 -6.03 10.92
C VAL A 145 -4.27 -6.82 12.19
N LEU A 146 -3.66 -6.20 13.18
CA LEU A 146 -3.53 -6.75 14.52
C LEU A 146 -4.53 -6.10 15.46
N ARG A 147 -5.24 -6.93 16.23
CA ARG A 147 -6.10 -6.51 17.35
C ARG A 147 -5.71 -7.34 18.56
N SER A 148 -5.30 -6.68 19.64
CA SER A 148 -4.83 -7.38 20.87
C SER A 148 -3.79 -8.47 20.56
N GLU A 149 -2.78 -8.14 19.76
CA GLU A 149 -1.69 -9.06 19.32
C GLU A 149 -2.15 -10.26 18.49
N ARG A 150 -3.40 -10.27 18.00
CA ARG A 150 -3.89 -11.34 17.14
C ARG A 150 -4.15 -10.84 15.74
N LEU A 151 -3.78 -11.68 14.78
CA LEU A 151 -4.06 -11.43 13.38
C LEU A 151 -5.57 -11.46 13.14
N SER A 152 -6.12 -10.40 12.54
CA SER A 152 -7.56 -10.27 12.28
C SER A 152 -7.88 -10.17 10.80
N ASN A 153 -6.94 -9.71 9.97
CA ASN A 153 -7.08 -9.67 8.52
C ASN A 153 -5.70 -9.66 7.83
N ILE A 154 -5.65 -10.11 6.57
CA ILE A 154 -4.45 -10.19 5.73
C ILE A 154 -4.79 -9.72 4.32
N TRP A 155 -3.93 -8.88 3.73
CA TRP A 155 -4.01 -8.53 2.32
C TRP A 155 -2.69 -8.80 1.62
N LYS A 156 -2.79 -9.47 0.45
CA LYS A 156 -1.65 -9.98 -0.33
C LYS A 156 -1.10 -8.98 -1.34
N ARG A 157 -1.86 -7.94 -1.68
CA ARG A 157 -1.61 -7.08 -2.84
C ARG A 157 -2.23 -5.69 -2.62
N THR A 158 -1.60 -4.64 -3.15
CA THR A 158 -2.15 -3.27 -3.09
C THR A 158 -3.37 -3.07 -3.99
N ASP A 159 -3.50 -3.87 -5.05
CA ASP A 159 -4.68 -3.95 -5.95
C ASP A 159 -5.80 -4.86 -5.41
N GLU A 160 -5.49 -5.72 -4.44
CA GLU A 160 -6.45 -6.53 -3.66
C GLU A 160 -6.86 -5.86 -2.35
N TRP A 161 -6.49 -4.58 -2.18
CA TRP A 161 -7.23 -3.74 -1.26
C TRP A 161 -8.70 -3.83 -1.69
N PRO A 162 -9.66 -3.92 -0.76
CA PRO A 162 -11.05 -3.82 -1.13
C PRO A 162 -11.18 -2.57 -2.02
N VAL A 163 -11.54 -2.77 -3.30
CA VAL A 163 -11.44 -1.74 -4.35
C VAL A 163 -12.34 -0.54 -4.04
N GLU A 164 -13.28 -0.69 -3.10
CA GLU A 164 -14.02 0.42 -2.48
C GLU A 164 -13.13 1.44 -1.72
N TRP A 165 -11.83 1.19 -1.53
CA TRP A 165 -10.96 1.92 -0.60
C TRP A 165 -9.73 2.53 -1.29
N VAL A 166 -9.46 2.11 -2.52
CA VAL A 166 -8.48 2.72 -3.41
C VAL A 166 -9.24 3.72 -4.26
N THR A 167 -9.51 4.93 -3.73
CA THR A 167 -9.44 6.21 -4.47
C THR A 167 -10.13 7.39 -3.76
N MET A 168 -9.32 8.32 -3.26
CA MET A 168 -9.74 9.74 -3.16
C MET A 168 -9.46 10.50 -4.48
N GLU A 169 -8.71 9.90 -5.42
CA GLU A 169 -8.37 10.50 -6.72
C GLU A 169 -9.20 10.03 -7.93
N SER A 170 -9.97 8.94 -7.83
CA SER A 170 -10.94 8.56 -8.89
C SER A 170 -12.23 9.38 -8.83
N LEU A 171 -12.49 10.08 -7.72
CA LEU A 171 -13.64 10.99 -7.56
C LEU A 171 -13.36 12.40 -8.11
N ARG A 172 -12.25 12.60 -8.84
CA ARG A 172 -11.88 13.89 -9.45
C ARG A 172 -11.74 13.86 -10.98
N LYS A 173 -12.34 12.90 -11.67
CA LYS A 173 -12.55 12.96 -13.12
C LYS A 173 -13.99 12.66 -13.49
#